data_AF-A0A5C7EUX9-F1
#
_entry.id   AF-A0A5C7EUX9-F1
#
_cell.length_a   1.000
_cell.length_b   1.000
_cell.length_c   1.000
_cell.angle_alpha   90.00
_cell.angle_beta   90.00
_cell.angle_gamma   90.00
#
_symmetry.space_group_name_H-M   'P 1'
#
loop_
_entity.id
_entity.type
_entity.pdbx_description
1 polymer ?
#
loop_
_entity_poly.entity_id
_entity_poly.type
_entity_poly.pdbx_seq_one_letter_code
_entity_poly.pdbx_strand_id
1 'polypeptide(L)'
;MKEQKLLISAPLLYGIALLGAVFTIITVTLDAAVLGLNIPANFFLFVGSFCTLMAILVSAADVFRNQVKNRALWLVTFVIFGGIGVLYYLYNRKRFLAKSNINLNHLP
;
A
#
# COMPACT_ATOMS: atom_id res chain seq x y z
N MET A 1 26.35 -20.17 5.08
CA MET A 1 24.92 -20.27 5.47
C MET A 1 24.15 -20.81 4.27
N LYS A 2 23.22 -21.75 4.46
CA LYS A 2 22.36 -22.23 3.37
C LYS A 2 21.29 -21.18 3.10
N GLU A 3 21.30 -20.57 1.92
CA GLU A 3 20.22 -19.69 1.46
C GLU A 3 18.92 -20.49 1.38
N GLN A 4 17.86 -19.99 2.00
CA GLN A 4 16.54 -20.58 1.86
C GLN A 4 15.90 -20.01 0.59
N LYS A 5 15.26 -20.89 -0.19
CA LYS A 5 14.45 -20.44 -1.33
C LYS A 5 13.40 -19.44 -0.83
N LEU A 6 13.20 -18.37 -1.61
CA LEU A 6 12.14 -17.41 -1.32
C LEU A 6 10.80 -18.13 -1.15
N LEU A 7 9.99 -17.65 -0.22
CA LEU A 7 8.61 -18.11 0.00
C LEU A 7 7.76 -18.04 -1.28
N ILE A 8 8.06 -17.06 -2.12
CA ILE A 8 7.41 -16.76 -3.38
C ILE A 8 8.51 -16.49 -4.41
N SER A 9 8.33 -16.89 -5.66
CA SER A 9 9.34 -16.62 -6.70
C SER A 9 9.59 -15.11 -6.83
N ALA A 10 10.86 -14.74 -7.01
CA ALA A 10 11.25 -13.33 -7.10
C ALA A 10 10.43 -12.53 -8.14
N PRO A 11 10.16 -13.04 -9.37
CA PRO A 11 9.34 -12.32 -10.34
C PRO A 11 7.92 -12.03 -9.84
N LEU A 12 7.33 -12.96 -9.08
CA LEU A 12 5.98 -12.79 -8.55
C LEU A 12 5.96 -11.80 -7.39
N LEU A 13 6.98 -11.82 -6.52
CA LEU A 13 7.12 -10.82 -5.45
C LEU A 13 7.33 -9.41 -6.01
N TYR A 14 8.14 -9.26 -7.06
CA TYR A 14 8.29 -7.99 -7.78
C TYR A 14 6.95 -7.53 -8.39
N GLY A 15 6.21 -8.45 -9.02
CA GLY A 15 4.90 -8.15 -9.58
C GLY A 15 3.90 -7.66 -8.53
N ILE A 16 3.82 -8.34 -7.37
CA ILE A 16 2.94 -7.93 -6.26
C ILE A 16 3.36 -6.56 -5.72
N ALA A 17 4.65 -6.32 -5.52
CA ALA A 17 5.15 -5.04 -5.01
C ALA A 17 4.87 -3.90 -5.99
N LEU A 18 5.09 -4.11 -7.29
CA LEU A 18 4.80 -3.12 -8.33
C LEU A 18 3.30 -2.83 -8.41
N LEU A 19 2.47 -3.87 -8.39
CA LEU A 19 1.02 -3.71 -8.43
C LEU A 19 0.50 -2.96 -7.19
N GLY A 20 1.02 -3.29 -6.01
CA GLY A 20 0.75 -2.54 -4.78
C GLY A 20 1.09 -1.05 -4.94
N ALA A 21 2.32 -0.74 -5.38
CA ALA A 21 2.76 0.64 -5.56
C ALA A 21 1.89 1.42 -6.57
N VAL A 22 1.63 0.85 -7.74
CA VAL A 22 0.81 1.51 -8.79
C VAL A 22 -0.60 1.77 -8.30
N PHE A 23 -1.26 0.77 -7.71
CA PHE A 23 -2.63 0.92 -7.23
C PHE A 23 -2.73 1.91 -6.06
N THR A 24 -1.74 1.93 -5.16
CA THR A 24 -1.67 2.92 -4.09
C THR A 24 -1.47 4.33 -4.65
N ILE A 25 -0.58 4.53 -5.62
CA ILE A 25 -0.39 5.84 -6.28
C ILE A 25 -1.69 6.29 -6.96
N ILE A 26 -2.34 5.40 -7.73
CA ILE A 26 -3.61 5.71 -8.39
C ILE A 26 -4.65 6.11 -7.35
N THR A 27 -4.82 5.33 -6.29
CA THR A 27 -5.80 5.62 -5.23
C THR A 27 -5.55 6.96 -4.54
N VAL A 28 -4.28 7.30 -4.34
CA VAL A 28 -3.85 8.49 -3.62
C VAL A 28 -3.95 9.75 -4.49
N THR A 29 -3.69 9.63 -5.80
CA THR A 29 -3.58 10.76 -6.73
C THR A 29 -4.80 10.96 -7.62
N LEU A 30 -5.45 9.88 -8.05
CA LEU A 30 -6.60 9.88 -8.95
C LEU A 30 -7.88 9.62 -8.16
N ASP A 31 -8.75 10.62 -8.13
CA ASP A 31 -10.14 10.40 -7.74
C ASP A 31 -10.79 9.59 -8.88
N ALA A 32 -11.17 8.33 -8.64
CA ALA A 32 -11.70 7.43 -9.67
C ALA A 32 -12.90 8.03 -10.45
N ALA A 33 -13.59 8.99 -9.83
CA ALA A 33 -14.65 9.80 -10.45
C ALA A 33 -14.18 10.65 -11.63
N VAL A 34 -12.91 11.10 -11.64
CA VAL A 34 -12.34 11.94 -12.72
C VAL A 34 -12.06 11.11 -13.99
N LEU A 35 -11.89 9.80 -13.86
CA LEU A 35 -11.61 8.89 -14.99
C LEU A 35 -12.88 8.30 -15.64
N GLY A 36 -14.07 8.62 -15.14
CA GLY A 36 -15.34 8.09 -15.68
C GLY A 36 -15.50 6.57 -15.53
N LEU A 37 -14.63 5.91 -14.77
CA LEU A 37 -14.71 4.49 -14.49
C LEU A 37 -15.70 4.25 -13.36
N ASN A 38 -16.74 3.45 -13.60
CA ASN A 38 -17.74 3.05 -12.60
C ASN A 38 -17.18 1.97 -11.65
N ILE A 39 -15.94 2.15 -11.20
CA ILE A 39 -15.27 1.27 -10.26
C ILE A 39 -15.21 2.02 -8.92
N PRO A 40 -15.71 1.44 -7.83
CA PRO A 40 -15.66 2.10 -6.53
C PRO A 40 -14.19 2.38 -6.16
N ALA A 41 -13.87 3.62 -5.80
CA ALA A 41 -12.50 4.02 -5.42
C ALA A 41 -11.91 3.14 -4.30
N ASN A 42 -12.78 2.58 -3.45
CA ASN A 42 -12.43 1.64 -2.38
C ASN A 42 -11.84 0.32 -2.91
N PHE A 43 -12.14 -0.07 -4.15
CA PHE A 43 -11.59 -1.28 -4.77
C PHE A 43 -10.09 -1.14 -5.04
N PHE A 44 -9.67 -0.05 -5.67
CA PHE A 44 -8.24 0.23 -5.90
C PHE A 44 -7.48 0.37 -4.59
N LEU A 45 -8.11 1.00 -3.60
CA LEU A 45 -7.56 1.12 -2.26
C LEU A 45 -7.35 -0.25 -1.62
N PHE A 46 -8.37 -1.12 -1.66
CA PHE A 46 -8.30 -2.47 -1.12
C PHE A 46 -7.22 -3.32 -1.80
N VAL A 47 -7.22 -3.37 -3.14
CA VAL A 47 -6.23 -4.16 -3.90
C VAL A 47 -4.82 -3.64 -3.67
N GLY A 48 -4.60 -2.32 -3.75
CA GLY A 48 -3.29 -1.71 -3.55
C GLY A 48 -2.75 -1.93 -2.15
N SER A 49 -3.58 -1.74 -1.12
CA SER A 49 -3.17 -1.97 0.27
C SER A 49 -2.93 -3.44 0.57
N PHE A 50 -3.76 -4.36 0.05
CA PHE A 50 -3.54 -5.80 0.20
C PHE A 50 -2.23 -6.27 -0.45
N CYS A 51 -1.98 -5.88 -1.70
CA CYS A 51 -0.74 -6.24 -2.40
C CYS A 51 0.50 -5.67 -1.70
N THR A 52 0.43 -4.42 -1.24
CA THR A 52 1.53 -3.78 -0.51
C THR A 52 1.80 -4.51 0.81
N LEU A 53 0.75 -4.85 1.57
CA LEU A 53 0.87 -5.59 2.83
C LEU A 53 1.47 -6.99 2.60
N MET A 54 1.02 -7.72 1.57
CA MET A 54 1.57 -9.02 1.22
C MET A 54 3.05 -8.94 0.84
N ALA A 55 3.44 -7.96 0.01
CA ALA A 55 4.84 -7.75 -0.34
C ALA A 55 5.71 -7.50 0.90
N ILE A 56 5.26 -6.61 1.81
CA ILE A 56 5.99 -6.31 3.05
C ILE A 56 6.12 -7.56 3.92
N LEU A 57 5.04 -8.31 4.14
CA LEU A 57 5.06 -9.51 5.01
C LEU A 57 5.97 -10.61 4.44
N VAL A 58 5.89 -10.88 3.13
CA VAL A 58 6.72 -11.88 2.47
C VAL A 58 8.19 -11.48 2.50
N SER A 59 8.50 -10.21 2.19
CA SER A 59 9.88 -9.68 2.27
C SER A 59 10.42 -9.68 3.70
N ALA A 60 9.60 -9.33 4.70
CA ALA A 60 10.01 -9.39 6.10
C ALA A 60 10.31 -10.83 6.53
N ALA A 61 9.44 -11.77 6.20
CA ALA A 61 9.65 -13.19 6.48
C ALA A 61 10.93 -13.72 5.82
N ASP A 62 11.23 -13.30 4.59
CA ASP A 62 12.46 -13.66 3.88
C ASP A 62 13.72 -13.13 4.59
N VAL A 63 13.71 -11.84 4.97
CA VAL A 63 14.81 -11.19 5.72
C VAL A 63 15.13 -11.94 7.01
N PHE A 64 14.11 -12.41 7.74
CA PHE A 64 14.30 -13.19 8.96
C PHE A 64 14.79 -14.62 8.68
N ARG A 65 14.21 -15.30 7.69
CA ARG A 65 14.56 -16.69 7.34
C ARG A 65 15.98 -16.82 6.81
N ASN A 66 16.43 -15.85 6.02
CA ASN A 66 17.76 -15.83 5.41
C ASN A 66 18.83 -15.16 6.28
N GLN A 67 18.48 -14.72 7.50
CA GLN A 67 19.37 -14.00 8.42
C GLN A 67 20.15 -12.87 7.72
N VAL A 68 19.45 -12.11 6.87
CA VAL A 68 20.05 -11.06 6.07
C VAL A 68 20.75 -10.05 7.00
N LYS A 69 21.96 -9.66 6.62
CA LYS A 69 22.75 -8.68 7.38
C LYS A 69 21.93 -7.39 7.55
N ASN A 70 21.96 -6.83 8.76
CA ASN A 70 21.20 -5.63 9.12
C ASN A 70 19.67 -5.78 8.98
N ARG A 71 19.10 -6.97 9.27
CA ARG A 71 17.64 -7.23 9.26
C ARG A 71 16.78 -6.15 9.94
N ALA A 72 17.25 -5.55 11.04
CA ALA A 72 16.54 -4.47 11.74
C ALA A 72 16.41 -3.21 10.86
N LEU A 73 17.43 -2.90 10.06
CA LEU A 73 17.42 -1.76 9.14
C LEU A 73 16.39 -1.97 8.02
N TRP A 74 16.25 -3.20 7.52
CA TRP A 74 15.21 -3.54 6.54
C TRP A 74 13.79 -3.40 7.09
N LEU A 75 13.55 -3.82 8.34
CA LEU A 75 12.26 -3.63 9.01
C LEU A 75 11.94 -2.15 9.21
N VAL A 76 12.94 -1.36 9.63
CA VAL A 76 12.81 0.09 9.77
C VAL A 76 12.42 0.71 8.43
N THR A 77 13.06 0.32 7.33
CA THR A 77 12.69 0.78 5.99
C THR A 77 11.23 0.45 5.65
N PHE A 78 10.76 -0.78 5.91
CA PHE A 78 9.36 -1.15 5.68
C PHE A 78 8.38 -0.28 6.50
N VAL A 79 8.73 0.05 7.74
CA VAL A 79 7.90 0.91 8.61
C VAL A 79 7.92 2.38 8.15
N ILE A 80 9.07 2.90 7.70
CA ILE A 80 9.19 4.29 7.20
C ILE A 80 8.23 4.54 6.03
N PHE A 81 8.08 3.58 5.10
CA PHE A 81 7.12 3.70 4.01
C PHE A 81 5.67 3.80 4.51
N GLY A 82 5.31 3.10 5.59
CA GLY A 82 4.02 3.28 6.26
C GLY A 82 3.87 4.69 6.88
N GLY A 83 4.95 5.23 7.46
CA GLY A 83 4.98 6.59 8.02
C GLY A 83 4.69 7.68 6.99
N ILE A 84 5.18 7.54 5.75
CA ILE A 84 4.88 8.47 4.64
C ILE A 84 3.36 8.49 4.36
N GLY A 85 2.71 7.33 4.39
CA GLY A 85 1.25 7.22 4.22
C GLY A 85 0.47 7.95 5.32
N VAL A 86 0.93 7.83 6.58
CA VAL A 86 0.33 8.55 7.72
C VAL A 86 0.47 10.06 7.55
N LEU A 87 1.64 10.54 7.16
CA LEU A 87 1.87 11.98 6.91
C LEU A 87 0.97 12.50 5.78
N TYR A 88 0.84 11.76 4.68
CA TYR A 88 -0.06 12.13 3.58
C TYR A 88 -1.53 12.18 4.03
N TYR A 89 -1.98 11.19 4.82
CA TYR A 89 -3.33 11.19 5.39
C TYR A 89 -3.55 12.42 6.28
N LEU A 90 -2.63 12.71 7.20
CA LEU A 90 -2.76 13.86 8.11
C LEU A 90 -2.79 15.18 7.33
N TYR A 91 -1.95 15.32 6.31
CA TYR A 91 -1.94 16.50 5.43
C TYR A 91 -3.27 16.69 4.70
N ASN A 92 -3.85 15.61 4.15
CA ASN A 92 -5.09 15.68 3.37
C ASN A 92 -6.37 15.45 4.20
N ARG A 93 -6.25 15.23 5.52
CA ARG A 93 -7.36 14.84 6.39
C ARG A 93 -8.57 15.75 6.26
N LYS A 94 -8.35 17.07 6.25
CA LYS A 94 -9.43 18.06 6.14
C LYS A 94 -10.18 17.94 4.80
N ARG A 95 -9.48 17.67 3.70
CA ARG A 95 -10.07 17.49 2.36
C ARG A 95 -10.93 16.22 2.30
N PHE A 96 -10.46 15.12 2.87
CA PHE A 96 -11.23 13.88 2.93
C PHE A 96 -12.46 13.99 3.82
N LEU A 97 -12.35 14.67 4.98
CA LEU A 97 -13.49 14.91 5.86
C LEU A 97 -14.52 15.88 5.25
N ALA A 98 -14.10 16.92 4.53
CA ALA A 98 -15.00 17.84 3.86
C ALA A 98 -15.86 17.15 2.77
N LYS A 99 -15.26 16.24 1.99
CA LYS A 99 -15.99 15.45 0.97
C LYS A 99 -17.04 14.53 1.60
N SER A 100 -16.82 14.05 2.83
CA SER A 100 -17.81 13.28 3.59
C SER A 100 -19.02 14.09 4.00
N ASN A 101 -18.84 15.35 4.41
CA ASN A 101 -19.93 16.18 4.94
C ASN A 101 -20.85 16.76 3.85
N ILE A 102 -20.36 16.92 2.62
CA ILE A 102 -21.21 17.41 1.50
C ILE A 102 -22.29 16.38 1.13
N ASN A 103 -22.06 15.08 1.37
CA ASN A 103 -23.03 14.02 1.07
C ASN A 103 -24.16 13.84 2.10
N LEU A 104 -24.12 14.56 3.25
CA LEU A 104 -25.16 14.47 4.28
C LEU A 104 -26.26 15.54 4.15
N ASN A 105 -26.11 16.49 3.22
CA ASN A 105 -27.08 17.58 3.03
C ASN A 105 -28.08 17.34 1.88
N HIS A 106 -28.12 16.13 1.31
CA HIS A 106 -29.01 15.77 0.18
C HIS A 106 -29.98 14.61 0.49
N LEU A 107 -30.18 14.25 1.76
CA LEU A 107 -31.26 13.35 2.17
C LEU A 107 -32.41 14.20 2.72
N PRO A 108 -33.61 14.18 2.08
CA PRO A 108 -34.82 14.79 2.64
C PRO A 108 -35.27 14.09 3.93
#